data_AF-A0AB35XL76-F1
#
_entry.id   AF-A0AB35XL76-F1
#
_cell.length_a   1.000
_cell.length_b   1.000
_cell.length_c   1.000
_cell.angle_alpha   90.00
_cell.angle_beta   90.00
_cell.angle_gamma   90.00
#
_symmetry.space_group_name_H-M   'P 1'
#
loop_
_entity.id
_entity.type
_entity.pdbx_description
1 polymer ?
#
loop_
_entity_poly.entity_id
_entity_poly.type
_entity_poly.pdbx_seq_one_letter_code
_entity_poly.pdbx_strand_id
1 'polypeptide(L)'
;MRTYHMEGSMGVAMSGEKHTMKLSSDYDGHDQSAPKAHVLVSAPDEGKDADVVILGKDVYQRSGSKWVKSSKTGVGMGQADVAKTVRESTNAMESVTYVGEDSRGHRFDVVLDPAKMGGREAAATMNQKVKTTYWLDDAKRVVGMKMSTGAEGAGVTMDMTLSKFAEPVRIPKVS
;
A
#
# COMPACT_ATOMS: atom_id res chain seq x y z
N MET A 1 -7.89 1.48 13.96
CA MET A 1 -7.82 0.17 13.26
C MET A 1 -6.51 -0.48 13.67
N ARG A 2 -6.50 -1.72 14.16
CA ARG A 2 -5.30 -2.32 14.78
C ARG A 2 -4.69 -3.45 13.96
N THR A 3 -5.51 -4.24 13.26
CA THR A 3 -5.07 -5.26 12.30
C THR A 3 -5.98 -5.23 11.08
N TYR A 4 -5.45 -5.67 9.94
CA TYR A 4 -6.21 -5.89 8.71
C TYR A 4 -5.46 -6.82 7.76
N HIS A 5 -6.20 -7.38 6.82
CA HIS A 5 -5.69 -8.04 5.64
C HIS A 5 -5.82 -7.09 4.44
N MET A 6 -4.84 -7.09 3.55
CA MET A 6 -4.81 -6.27 2.35
C MET A 6 -4.48 -7.15 1.15
N GLU A 7 -5.24 -7.02 0.08
CA GLU A 7 -4.97 -7.68 -1.20
C GLU A 7 -5.08 -6.69 -2.34
N GLY A 8 -4.33 -6.89 -3.41
CA GLY A 8 -4.40 -6.00 -4.54
C GLY A 8 -3.35 -6.26 -5.60
N SER A 9 -3.17 -5.24 -6.44
CA SER A 9 -2.12 -5.22 -7.45
C SER A 9 -1.44 -3.86 -7.50
N MET A 10 -0.16 -3.88 -7.87
CA MET A 10 0.64 -2.72 -8.18
C MET A 10 1.17 -2.87 -9.59
N GLY A 11 0.77 -1.97 -10.48
CA GLY A 11 1.40 -1.82 -11.79
C GLY A 11 2.56 -0.86 -11.71
N VAL A 12 3.68 -1.20 -12.34
CA VAL A 12 4.84 -0.35 -12.51
C VAL A 12 5.17 -0.32 -13.99
N ALA A 13 5.15 0.87 -14.59
CA ALA A 13 5.64 1.13 -15.93
C ALA A 13 6.99 1.83 -15.83
N MET A 14 8.04 1.23 -16.38
CA MET A 14 9.37 1.82 -16.46
C MET A 14 9.90 1.62 -17.89
N SER A 15 10.33 2.71 -18.52
CA SER A 15 10.97 2.68 -19.84
C SER A 15 10.18 1.91 -20.92
N GLY A 16 8.84 1.96 -20.87
CA GLY A 16 7.96 1.28 -21.82
C GLY A 16 7.57 -0.15 -21.47
N GLU A 17 8.25 -0.79 -20.52
CA GLU A 17 7.84 -2.09 -19.96
C GLU A 17 6.84 -1.89 -18.82
N LYS A 18 5.81 -2.74 -18.79
CA LYS A 18 4.75 -2.73 -17.77
C LYS A 18 4.79 -4.03 -17.01
N HIS A 19 5.09 -3.94 -15.72
CA HIS A 19 5.02 -5.07 -14.80
C HIS A 19 3.82 -4.87 -13.88
N THR A 20 3.02 -5.91 -13.69
CA THR A 20 1.97 -5.91 -12.67
C THR A 20 2.33 -6.93 -11.61
N MET A 21 2.39 -6.52 -10.35
CA MET A 21 2.61 -7.40 -9.22
C MET A 21 1.30 -7.55 -8.46
N LYS A 22 0.98 -8.75 -7.99
CA LYS A 22 -0.07 -8.92 -6.98
C LYS A 22 0.56 -8.79 -5.59
N LEU A 23 -0.19 -8.20 -4.68
CA LEU A 23 0.19 -8.05 -3.28
C LEU A 23 -0.87 -8.68 -2.40
N SER A 24 -0.43 -9.42 -1.39
CA SER A 24 -1.25 -9.82 -0.24
C SER A 24 -0.46 -9.50 1.02
N SER A 25 -1.13 -8.98 2.04
CA SER A 25 -0.47 -8.62 3.28
C SER A 25 -1.39 -8.73 4.48
N ASP A 26 -0.83 -9.25 5.58
CA ASP A 26 -1.41 -9.14 6.91
C ASP A 26 -0.64 -8.09 7.71
N TYR A 27 -1.37 -7.15 8.33
CA TYR A 27 -0.79 -6.06 9.10
C TYR A 27 -1.22 -6.11 10.57
N ASP A 28 -0.27 -5.88 11.47
CA ASP A 28 -0.46 -5.69 12.90
C ASP A 28 0.17 -4.35 13.35
N GLY A 29 -0.70 -3.38 13.63
CA GLY A 29 -0.35 -2.05 14.13
C GLY A 29 -0.74 -1.84 15.59
N HIS A 30 -0.91 -2.90 16.40
CA HIS A 30 -1.18 -2.74 17.84
C HIS A 30 -0.10 -1.90 18.54
N ASP A 31 1.16 -2.13 18.19
CA ASP A 31 2.29 -1.27 18.58
C ASP A 31 2.69 -0.38 17.40
N GLN A 32 2.29 0.89 17.44
CA GLN A 32 2.59 1.84 16.37
C GLN A 32 4.07 2.22 16.31
N SER A 33 4.85 1.98 17.36
CA SER A 33 6.30 2.20 17.36
C SER A 33 7.07 1.06 16.70
N ALA A 34 6.48 -0.13 16.67
CA ALA A 34 7.04 -1.34 16.08
C ALA A 34 5.96 -2.17 15.35
N PRO A 35 5.35 -1.63 14.28
CA PRO A 35 4.32 -2.35 13.54
C PRO A 35 4.91 -3.60 12.87
N LYS A 36 4.06 -4.59 12.62
CA LYS A 36 4.45 -5.84 11.98
C LYS A 36 3.62 -6.07 10.73
N ALA A 37 4.23 -6.65 9.72
CA ALA A 37 3.52 -7.06 8.53
C ALA A 37 4.13 -8.33 7.95
N HIS A 38 3.29 -9.13 7.31
CA HIS A 38 3.68 -10.20 6.40
C HIS A 38 3.17 -9.79 5.02
N VAL A 39 4.03 -9.84 4.01
CA VAL A 39 3.75 -9.36 2.66
C VAL A 39 4.19 -10.44 1.69
N LEU A 40 3.28 -10.81 0.80
CA LEU A 40 3.53 -11.67 -0.34
C LEU A 40 3.38 -10.83 -1.61
N VAL A 41 4.42 -10.83 -2.44
CA VAL A 41 4.42 -10.15 -3.74
C VAL A 41 4.69 -11.17 -4.82
N SER A 42 3.77 -11.32 -5.77
CA SER A 42 3.94 -12.25 -6.90
C SER A 42 3.93 -11.49 -8.22
N ALA A 43 4.97 -11.69 -9.04
CA ALA A 43 4.98 -11.26 -10.43
C ALA A 43 4.40 -12.39 -11.32
N PRO A 44 3.49 -12.09 -12.26
CA PRO A 44 2.77 -13.10 -13.04
C PRO A 44 3.67 -13.99 -13.90
N ASP A 45 4.84 -13.49 -14.32
CA ASP A 45 5.66 -14.14 -15.35
C ASP A 45 7.03 -14.64 -14.84
N GLU A 46 7.42 -14.34 -13.60
CA GLU A 46 8.80 -14.62 -13.12
C GLU A 46 8.94 -15.77 -12.12
N GLY A 47 7.86 -16.34 -11.59
CA GLY A 47 7.94 -17.43 -10.60
C GLY A 47 8.74 -17.10 -9.33
N LYS A 48 9.05 -15.82 -9.11
CA LYS A 48 9.79 -15.29 -7.96
C LYS A 48 8.82 -14.53 -7.08
N ASP A 49 8.11 -15.27 -6.25
CA ASP A 49 7.33 -14.67 -5.18
C ASP A 49 8.28 -14.13 -4.12
N ALA A 50 8.12 -12.86 -3.76
CA ALA A 50 8.78 -12.30 -2.61
C ALA A 50 7.91 -12.53 -1.38
N ASP A 51 8.43 -13.33 -0.45
CA ASP A 51 7.85 -13.55 0.88
C ASP A 51 8.63 -12.68 1.89
N VAL A 52 7.96 -11.68 2.47
CA VAL A 52 8.59 -10.61 3.23
C VAL A 52 7.90 -10.44 4.58
N VAL A 53 8.69 -10.36 5.65
CA VAL A 53 8.23 -10.00 6.99
C VAL A 53 8.87 -8.69 7.42
N ILE A 54 8.05 -7.79 7.95
CA ILE A 54 8.45 -6.50 8.51
C ILE A 54 8.21 -6.54 10.01
N LEU A 55 9.23 -6.21 10.80
CA LEU A 55 9.15 -6.08 12.26
C LEU A 55 9.73 -4.72 12.67
N GLY A 56 8.86 -3.76 12.98
CA GLY A 56 9.25 -2.38 13.18
C GLY A 56 9.95 -1.85 11.92
N LYS A 57 11.22 -1.43 12.06
CA LYS A 57 12.04 -0.92 10.94
C LYS A 57 12.71 -2.02 10.10
N ASP A 58 12.78 -3.23 10.64
CA ASP A 58 13.56 -4.31 10.06
C ASP A 58 12.72 -5.07 9.02
N VAL A 59 13.35 -5.38 7.88
CA VAL A 59 12.74 -6.13 6.78
C VAL A 59 13.48 -7.45 6.63
N TYR A 60 12.74 -8.53 6.51
CA TYR A 60 13.24 -9.87 6.31
C TYR A 60 12.62 -10.44 5.04
N GLN A 61 13.44 -10.95 4.14
CA GLN A 61 12.96 -11.62 2.93
C GLN A 61 13.31 -13.11 3.03
N ARG A 62 12.39 -13.95 2.60
CA ARG A 62 12.61 -15.39 2.57
C ARG A 62 13.58 -15.75 1.44
N SER A 63 14.59 -16.54 1.79
CA SER A 63 15.54 -17.13 0.85
C SER A 63 15.63 -18.63 1.15
N GLY A 64 14.98 -19.44 0.31
CA GLY A 64 14.77 -20.86 0.58
C GLY A 64 13.98 -21.09 1.88
N SER A 65 14.57 -21.81 2.83
CA SER A 65 13.98 -22.10 4.14
C SER A 65 14.30 -21.05 5.22
N LYS A 66 15.08 -20.02 4.91
CA LYS A 66 15.58 -19.05 5.89
C LYS A 66 15.04 -17.64 5.65
N TRP A 67 14.97 -16.87 6.73
CA TRP A 67 14.72 -15.44 6.68
C TRP A 67 16.05 -14.69 6.65
N VAL A 68 16.24 -13.84 5.65
CA VAL A 68 17.45 -13.02 5.51
C VAL A 68 17.05 -11.57 5.74
N LYS A 69 17.71 -10.94 6.71
CA LYS A 69 17.51 -9.51 6.99
C LYS A 69 18.02 -8.70 5.79
N SER A 70 17.15 -7.84 5.26
CA SER A 70 17.50 -6.91 4.19
C SER A 70 18.32 -5.75 4.74
N SER A 71 19.20 -5.19 3.90
CA SER A 71 19.84 -3.90 4.16
C SER A 71 18.87 -2.72 3.98
N LYS A 72 17.70 -2.95 3.37
CA LYS A 72 16.64 -1.96 3.22
C LYS A 72 15.83 -1.84 4.52
N THR A 73 15.50 -0.61 4.90
CA THR A 73 14.52 -0.33 5.96
C THR A 73 13.13 -0.24 5.36
N GLY A 74 12.10 -0.68 6.10
CA GLY A 74 10.75 -0.96 5.59
C GLY A 74 9.93 0.24 5.10
N VAL A 75 10.51 1.43 4.98
CA VAL A 75 9.80 2.69 4.76
C VAL A 75 9.12 2.79 3.38
N GLY A 76 9.27 1.78 2.49
CA GLY A 76 8.90 1.89 1.08
C GLY A 76 7.55 1.30 0.62
N MET A 77 7.13 0.11 1.08
CA MET A 77 6.04 -0.62 0.37
C MET A 77 5.10 -1.47 1.26
N GLY A 78 4.86 -1.05 2.50
CA GLY A 78 3.92 -1.77 3.39
C GLY A 78 3.91 -1.31 4.84
N GLN A 79 4.81 -0.40 5.21
CA GLN A 79 4.93 0.09 6.58
C GLN A 79 4.14 1.40 6.82
N ALA A 80 3.71 2.08 5.77
CA ALA A 80 2.77 3.18 5.93
C ALA A 80 1.41 2.55 6.31
N ASP A 81 1.07 2.58 7.61
CA ASP A 81 -0.28 2.35 8.11
C ASP A 81 -1.24 3.01 7.12
N VAL A 82 -2.15 2.25 6.48
CA VAL A 82 -3.05 2.83 5.48
C VAL A 82 -3.83 4.00 6.08
N ALA A 83 -4.12 3.98 7.38
CA ALA A 83 -4.70 5.13 8.07
C ALA A 83 -3.71 6.30 8.22
N LYS A 84 -2.41 6.06 8.38
CA LYS A 84 -1.37 7.10 8.28
C LYS A 84 -1.26 7.64 6.86
N THR A 85 -1.21 6.79 5.83
CA THR A 85 -1.22 7.20 4.42
C THR A 85 -2.44 8.06 4.12
N VAL A 86 -3.63 7.64 4.56
CA VAL A 86 -4.87 8.41 4.40
C VAL A 86 -4.82 9.73 5.16
N ARG A 87 -4.30 9.76 6.40
CA ARG A 87 -4.11 10.99 7.18
C ARG A 87 -3.14 11.97 6.52
N GLU A 88 -2.00 11.49 6.05
CA GLU A 88 -1.03 12.29 5.31
C GLU A 88 -1.62 12.76 3.97
N SER A 89 -2.38 11.90 3.30
CA SER A 89 -3.15 12.25 2.10
C SER A 89 -4.18 13.33 2.40
N THR A 90 -4.84 13.31 3.57
CA THR A 90 -5.85 14.32 3.96
C THR A 90 -5.27 15.73 3.98
N ASN A 91 -4.03 15.89 4.43
CA ASN A 91 -3.32 17.18 4.40
C ASN A 91 -2.96 17.62 2.97
N ALA A 92 -2.88 16.67 2.04
CA ALA A 92 -2.60 16.88 0.63
C ALA A 92 -3.85 16.96 -0.24
N MET A 93 -5.06 16.74 0.30
CA MET A 93 -6.30 16.76 -0.48
C MET A 93 -6.58 18.18 -1.01
N GLU A 94 -6.65 18.30 -2.33
CA GLU A 94 -7.18 19.51 -2.98
C GLU A 94 -8.68 19.43 -3.20
N SER A 95 -9.18 18.23 -3.55
CA SER A 95 -10.60 18.00 -3.73
C SER A 95 -10.99 16.58 -3.36
N VAL A 96 -12.24 16.45 -2.93
CA VAL A 96 -12.91 15.19 -2.61
C VAL A 96 -14.32 15.25 -3.18
N THR A 97 -14.69 14.25 -3.98
CA THR A 97 -16.03 14.11 -4.55
C THR A 97 -16.60 12.78 -4.14
N TYR A 98 -17.73 12.80 -3.42
CA TYR A 98 -18.51 11.58 -3.19
C TYR A 98 -19.23 11.19 -4.49
N VAL A 99 -18.96 9.99 -4.98
CA VAL A 99 -19.48 9.50 -6.27
C VAL A 99 -20.77 8.71 -6.09
N GLY A 100 -20.91 8.02 -4.96
CA GLY A 100 -22.02 7.11 -4.68
C GLY A 100 -21.53 5.83 -4.02
N GLU A 101 -22.43 4.87 -3.86
CA GLU A 101 -22.14 3.55 -3.33
C GLU A 101 -21.99 2.56 -4.48
N ASP A 102 -20.98 1.69 -4.41
CA ASP A 102 -20.80 0.54 -5.31
C ASP A 102 -20.50 -0.74 -4.50
N SER A 103 -20.22 -1.85 -5.19
CA SER A 103 -19.99 -3.15 -4.54
C SER A 103 -18.79 -3.20 -3.59
N ARG A 104 -17.90 -2.21 -3.61
CA ARG A 104 -16.79 -2.06 -2.67
C ARG A 104 -17.10 -1.10 -1.51
N GLY A 105 -18.21 -0.35 -1.57
CA GLY A 105 -18.64 0.60 -0.53
C GLY A 105 -18.87 2.02 -1.04
N HIS A 106 -18.83 3.00 -0.14
CA HIS A 106 -18.96 4.41 -0.45
C HIS A 106 -17.71 4.93 -1.18
N ARG A 107 -17.85 5.28 -2.45
CA ARG A 107 -16.78 5.73 -3.32
C ARG A 107 -16.54 7.23 -3.24
N PHE A 108 -15.27 7.60 -3.06
CA PHE A 108 -14.78 8.96 -3.09
C PHE A 108 -13.65 9.10 -4.10
N ASP A 109 -13.79 10.01 -5.05
CA ASP A 109 -12.69 10.39 -5.94
C ASP A 109 -11.97 11.61 -5.33
N VAL A 110 -10.65 11.50 -5.19
CA VAL A 110 -9.79 12.42 -4.46
C VAL A 110 -8.65 12.88 -5.36
N VAL A 111 -8.36 14.18 -5.32
CA VAL A 111 -7.18 14.77 -5.96
C VAL A 111 -6.21 15.21 -4.88
N LEU A 112 -4.99 14.68 -4.94
CA LEU A 112 -3.92 14.98 -4.01
C LEU A 112 -2.88 15.90 -4.66
N ASP A 113 -2.45 16.91 -3.91
CA ASP A 113 -1.31 17.77 -4.21
C ASP A 113 -0.01 17.06 -3.76
N PRO A 114 0.84 16.61 -4.70
CA PRO A 114 2.08 15.94 -4.36
C PRO A 114 3.01 16.78 -3.50
N ALA A 115 3.00 18.12 -3.65
CA ALA A 115 3.85 19.02 -2.87
C ALA A 115 3.50 19.00 -1.37
N LYS A 116 2.29 18.56 -1.02
CA LYS A 116 1.79 18.46 0.35
C LYS A 116 1.82 17.03 0.90
N MET A 117 2.07 16.03 0.05
CA MET A 117 2.29 14.65 0.50
C MET A 117 3.65 14.57 1.21
N GLY A 118 3.65 14.15 2.48
CA GLY A 118 4.84 14.06 3.33
C GLY A 118 5.85 13.03 2.80
N GLY A 119 6.72 13.47 1.88
CA GLY A 119 7.70 12.61 1.23
C GLY A 119 8.35 13.36 0.06
N ARG A 120 9.25 14.30 0.39
CA ARG A 120 9.91 15.20 -0.59
C ARG A 120 10.55 14.46 -1.78
N GLU A 121 10.96 13.20 -1.62
CA GLU A 121 11.58 12.42 -2.70
C GLU A 121 10.59 11.79 -3.70
N ALA A 122 9.42 11.33 -3.24
CA ALA A 122 8.36 10.82 -4.14
C ALA A 122 7.56 11.95 -4.80
N ALA A 123 7.37 13.06 -4.08
CA ALA A 123 6.72 14.26 -4.61
C ALA A 123 7.51 14.89 -5.78
N ALA A 124 8.85 14.87 -5.72
CA ALA A 124 9.71 15.48 -6.73
C ALA A 124 9.64 14.79 -8.12
N THR A 125 9.19 13.54 -8.17
CA THR A 125 9.01 12.79 -9.43
C THR A 125 7.57 12.91 -9.97
N MET A 126 6.62 13.34 -9.15
CA MET A 126 5.22 13.50 -9.51
C MET A 126 4.90 14.97 -9.78
N ASN A 127 5.31 15.50 -10.94
CA ASN A 127 4.96 16.86 -11.39
C ASN A 127 3.46 17.05 -11.73
N GLN A 128 2.60 16.10 -11.35
CA GLN A 128 1.17 16.10 -11.66
C GLN A 128 0.36 15.69 -10.45
N LYS A 129 -0.84 16.28 -10.33
CA LYS A 129 -1.81 15.93 -9.30
C LYS A 129 -2.09 14.44 -9.30
N VAL A 130 -2.10 13.82 -8.12
CA VAL A 130 -2.38 12.40 -7.99
C VAL A 130 -3.87 12.19 -7.86
N LYS A 131 -4.43 11.38 -8.76
CA LYS A 131 -5.83 10.96 -8.69
C LYS A 131 -5.91 9.65 -7.95
N THR A 132 -6.69 9.65 -6.88
CA THR A 132 -6.91 8.49 -6.03
C THR A 132 -8.40 8.29 -5.82
N THR A 133 -8.87 7.06 -5.89
CA THR A 133 -10.21 6.69 -5.46
C THR A 133 -10.10 5.92 -4.16
N TYR A 134 -10.92 6.28 -3.18
CA TYR A 134 -11.08 5.55 -1.93
C TYR A 134 -12.48 4.96 -1.84
N TRP A 135 -12.58 3.80 -1.20
CA TRP A 135 -13.84 3.21 -0.79
C TRP A 135 -13.88 3.13 0.73
N LEU A 136 -14.98 3.60 1.31
CA LEU A 136 -15.25 3.51 2.73
C LEU A 136 -16.44 2.57 2.97
N ASP A 137 -16.38 1.75 4.02
CA ASP A 137 -17.58 1.05 4.49
C ASP A 137 -18.46 1.95 5.37
N ASP A 138 -19.60 1.43 5.82
CA ASP A 138 -20.55 2.14 6.70
C ASP A 138 -19.92 2.57 8.04
N ALA A 139 -18.90 1.86 8.49
CA ALA A 139 -18.11 2.20 9.68
C ALA A 139 -17.04 3.27 9.38
N LYS A 140 -17.04 3.85 8.17
CA LYS A 140 -16.11 4.86 7.67
C LYS A 140 -14.66 4.38 7.65
N ARG A 141 -14.46 3.06 7.52
CA ARG A 141 -13.14 2.44 7.38
C ARG A 141 -12.78 2.41 5.91
N VAL A 142 -11.52 2.71 5.59
CA VAL A 142 -11.02 2.53 4.23
C VAL A 142 -10.98 1.03 3.92
N VAL A 143 -11.78 0.60 2.95
CA VAL A 143 -11.88 -0.78 2.48
C VAL A 143 -11.34 -0.97 1.07
N GLY A 144 -11.06 0.13 0.37
CA GLY A 144 -10.41 0.08 -0.93
C GLY A 144 -9.66 1.36 -1.25
N MET A 145 -8.62 1.22 -2.06
CA MET A 145 -7.85 2.34 -2.61
C MET A 145 -7.42 2.02 -4.03
N LYS A 146 -7.63 2.94 -4.95
CA LYS A 146 -7.09 2.89 -6.30
C LYS A 146 -6.33 4.16 -6.58
N MET A 147 -5.09 4.06 -7.00
CA MET A 147 -4.23 5.21 -7.26
C MET A 147 -3.53 5.01 -8.61
N SER A 148 -3.34 6.10 -9.33
CA SER A 148 -2.49 6.13 -10.51
C SER A 148 -1.63 7.38 -10.48
N THR A 149 -0.33 7.21 -10.63
CA THR A 149 0.67 8.29 -10.64
C THR A 149 1.62 8.11 -11.81
N GLY A 150 2.08 9.21 -12.42
CA GLY A 150 3.06 9.18 -13.51
C GLY A 150 2.51 9.63 -14.86
N ALA A 151 3.39 9.73 -15.85
CA ALA A 151 3.10 10.17 -17.22
C ALA A 151 2.95 8.96 -18.16
N GLU A 152 2.51 9.20 -19.40
CA GLU A 152 2.37 8.17 -20.41
C GLU A 152 3.72 7.44 -20.63
N GLY A 153 3.77 6.13 -20.33
CA GLY A 153 4.98 5.30 -20.45
C GLY A 153 5.84 5.15 -19.18
N ALA A 154 5.59 5.92 -18.11
CA ALA A 154 6.26 5.78 -16.83
C ALA A 154 5.32 6.13 -15.66
N GLY A 155 4.97 5.15 -14.84
CA GLY A 155 3.99 5.37 -13.78
C GLY A 155 3.76 4.17 -12.88
N VAL A 156 3.08 4.43 -11.78
CA VAL A 156 2.67 3.44 -10.78
C VAL A 156 1.15 3.44 -10.69
N THR A 157 0.55 2.27 -10.79
CA THR A 157 -0.86 2.05 -10.48
C THR A 157 -0.97 1.17 -9.24
N MET A 158 -1.96 1.42 -8.40
CA MET A 158 -2.29 0.58 -7.25
C MET A 158 -3.80 0.36 -7.24
N ASP A 159 -4.23 -0.85 -6.97
CA ASP A 159 -5.63 -1.20 -6.70
C ASP A 159 -5.62 -2.20 -5.55
N MET A 160 -6.09 -1.76 -4.38
CA MET A 160 -6.02 -2.51 -3.13
C MET A 160 -7.39 -2.56 -2.47
N THR A 161 -7.64 -3.66 -1.78
CA THR A 161 -8.81 -3.91 -0.93
C THR A 161 -8.31 -4.27 0.46
N LEU A 162 -8.96 -3.72 1.48
CA LEU A 162 -8.69 -4.02 2.89
C LEU A 162 -9.87 -4.77 3.48
N SER A 163 -9.58 -5.81 4.26
CA SER A 163 -10.57 -6.70 4.85
C SER A 163 -10.07 -7.27 6.19
N LYS A 164 -10.86 -8.16 6.82
CA LYS A 164 -10.52 -8.87 8.07
C LYS A 164 -10.05 -7.93 9.19
N PHE A 165 -10.71 -6.78 9.31
CA PHE A 165 -10.36 -5.76 10.28
C PHE A 165 -10.51 -6.29 11.71
N ALA A 166 -9.52 -6.01 12.55
CA ALA A 166 -9.49 -6.45 13.96
C ALA A 166 -9.46 -7.97 14.16
N GLU A 167 -9.26 -8.77 13.11
CA GLU A 167 -8.99 -10.19 13.24
C GLU A 167 -7.53 -10.44 13.67
N PRO A 168 -7.24 -11.53 14.40
CA PRO A 168 -5.87 -11.92 14.71
C PRO A 168 -5.09 -12.26 13.45
N VAL A 169 -3.92 -11.63 13.27
CA VAL A 169 -3.00 -11.92 12.16
C VAL A 169 -1.86 -12.83 12.60
N ARG A 170 -1.35 -13.65 11.69
CA ARG A 170 -0.23 -14.56 11.95
C ARG A 170 1.00 -14.13 11.17
N ILE A 171 1.86 -13.34 11.81
CA ILE A 171 3.13 -12.93 11.22
C ILE A 171 4.18 -14.05 11.43
N PRO A 172 4.84 -14.56 10.37
CA PRO A 172 5.88 -15.58 10.52
C PRO A 172 7.02 -15.15 11.44
N LYS A 173 7.61 -16.11 12.16
CA LYS A 173 8.81 -15.88 12.96
C LYS A 173 10.04 -15.87 12.06
N VAL A 174 10.88 -14.85 12.24
CA VAL A 174 12.14 -14.64 11.51
C VAL A 174 13.32 -14.96 12.43
N SER A 175 13.53 -16.25 12.69
CA SER A 175 14.66 -16.77 13.49
C SER A 175 15.66 -17.49 12.62
#